data_AF-A0A9N8HI29-F1
#
_entry.id   AF-A0A9N8HI29-F1
#
_cell.length_a   1.000
_cell.length_b   1.000
_cell.length_c   1.000
_cell.angle_alpha   90.00
_cell.angle_beta   90.00
_cell.angle_gamma   90.00
#
_symmetry.space_group_name_H-M   'P 1'
#
loop_
_entity.id
_entity.type
_entity.pdbx_description
1 polymer ?
#
loop_
_entity_poly.entity_id
_entity_poly.type
_entity_poly.pdbx_seq_one_letter_code
_entity_poly.pdbx_strand_id
1 'polypeptide(L)'
;MSSLISPQFHSRNDLREWPALLRKGARSLKIDPHFVDHMSDKFILSHNTPLPWQYHQNEYSTLDDVLVFFQHAPSYLHGQHIDIALCFKAAPRDLCHADPSEEVRHWMHMADTFFAQADVVVQQIQQEMSITLTFVLDGDGKPCDCLADKFLPWKSVWIDKDECSRDCYNSTDGFCQRFTILNDPITSDWRGMAAADAHYGKFGLNRNQTLQIWEPDAQLEISQLIEGYLQGYHQGVPSGGGLAFATNTDQAMFDTFTARPLAGTRHARGFNLVVQDDRGATEPSLEYKEPGKVMLRYQTNQKQVERTLTFQPFTKLEVGSPVHGILELGPTETSFFRDSSPRDIIQAELGTTAYHQLSSWSVLKVLDYSFIFAAVGGKVYAAANRDTYSASWDFRLIGLGTHVHASSLNTTVLLVTEGNHCYNSHENNIRAGPLVCSPQEHTKRHACPFALDYSVATAENWFLWLQGTRSVITSCNSHILHGTFSGGQKPSGALFPLHRSGDEKQQSEDKVGIMVAHEPFPENAQSQCGMPLTGEKGIVLASFAIPVVRDRFSETVQHETRVAMEESSFDDFMGIKVLFALGLLGCWLVLRWRRKRTEPYWYEGCSQDHQAAELVPVAVQEPV
;
A
#
# COMPACT_ATOMS: atom_id res chain seq x y z
N MET A 1 3.15 -21.70 -8.10
CA MET A 1 2.42 -21.54 -6.82
C MET A 1 1.72 -20.20 -6.70
N SER A 2 2.33 -19.07 -7.12
CA SER A 2 1.74 -17.73 -6.94
C SER A 2 0.35 -17.52 -7.58
N SER A 3 -0.04 -18.32 -8.58
CA SER A 3 -1.39 -18.26 -9.16
C SER A 3 -2.43 -19.08 -8.40
N LEU A 4 -2.00 -20.01 -7.53
CA LEU A 4 -2.89 -20.90 -6.78
C LEU A 4 -3.27 -20.32 -5.42
N ILE A 5 -2.41 -19.48 -4.84
CA ILE A 5 -2.63 -18.83 -3.55
C ILE A 5 -2.62 -17.32 -3.78
N SER A 6 -3.70 -16.63 -3.45
CA SER A 6 -3.81 -15.19 -3.66
C SER A 6 -4.54 -14.46 -2.52
N PRO A 7 -4.28 -13.17 -2.31
CA PRO A 7 -5.11 -12.34 -1.46
C PRO A 7 -6.23 -11.66 -2.27
N GLN A 8 -7.39 -11.50 -1.64
CA GLN A 8 -8.36 -10.45 -1.95
C GLN A 8 -8.24 -9.38 -0.88
N PHE A 9 -7.80 -8.18 -1.24
CA PHE A 9 -7.63 -7.09 -0.28
C PHE A 9 -8.99 -6.52 0.11
N HIS A 10 -9.35 -6.69 1.37
CA HIS A 10 -10.70 -6.45 1.85
C HIS A 10 -10.88 -5.02 2.36
N SER A 11 -12.07 -4.46 2.12
CA SER A 11 -12.53 -3.14 2.55
C SER A 11 -11.62 -1.97 2.14
N ARG A 12 -11.17 -1.99 0.87
CA ARG A 12 -10.31 -0.95 0.28
C ARG A 12 -11.13 0.24 -0.22
N ASN A 13 -11.88 0.83 0.70
CA ASN A 13 -12.90 1.85 0.43
C ASN A 13 -12.33 3.25 0.12
N ASP A 14 -11.09 3.52 0.53
CA ASP A 14 -10.42 4.80 0.28
C ASP A 14 -9.59 4.76 -1.01
N LEU A 15 -10.14 5.24 -2.13
CA LEU A 15 -9.47 5.14 -3.44
C LEU A 15 -8.11 5.86 -3.50
N ARG A 16 -7.79 6.73 -2.52
CA ARG A 16 -6.48 7.37 -2.42
C ARG A 16 -5.36 6.36 -2.10
N GLU A 17 -5.68 5.19 -1.56
CA GLU A 17 -4.69 4.12 -1.32
C GLU A 17 -4.39 3.30 -2.59
N TRP A 18 -5.34 3.25 -3.53
CA TRP A 18 -5.30 2.33 -4.67
C TRP A 18 -4.04 2.45 -5.53
N PRO A 19 -3.53 3.66 -5.84
CA PRO A 19 -2.28 3.77 -6.59
C PRO A 19 -1.11 3.05 -5.93
N ALA A 20 -1.00 3.06 -4.60
CA ALA A 20 0.04 2.33 -3.90
C ALA A 20 -0.28 0.83 -3.81
N LEU A 21 -1.53 0.50 -3.47
CA LEU A 21 -2.00 -0.88 -3.33
C LEU A 21 -1.84 -1.69 -4.63
N LEU A 22 -2.28 -1.14 -5.76
CA LEU A 22 -2.18 -1.80 -7.07
C LEU A 22 -0.74 -1.89 -7.57
N ARG A 23 0.11 -0.89 -7.28
CA ARG A 23 1.55 -0.98 -7.56
C ARG A 23 2.17 -2.16 -6.82
N LYS A 24 1.87 -2.32 -5.53
CA LYS A 24 2.38 -3.44 -4.71
C LYS A 24 2.01 -4.82 -5.23
N GLY A 25 1.05 -4.92 -6.16
CA GLY A 25 0.69 -6.18 -6.80
C GLY A 25 -0.73 -6.64 -6.50
N ALA A 26 -1.54 -5.84 -5.79
CA ALA A 26 -2.93 -6.17 -5.56
C ALA A 26 -3.69 -6.31 -6.90
N ARG A 27 -4.36 -7.45 -7.07
CA ARG A 27 -5.18 -7.76 -8.27
C ARG A 27 -6.60 -8.19 -7.94
N SER A 28 -6.88 -8.57 -6.70
CA SER A 28 -8.23 -8.81 -6.21
C SER A 28 -8.50 -7.88 -5.05
N LEU A 29 -9.55 -7.07 -5.17
CA LEU A 29 -9.97 -6.08 -4.19
C LEU A 29 -11.41 -6.37 -3.77
N LYS A 30 -11.80 -5.94 -2.58
CA LYS A 30 -13.20 -5.85 -2.16
C LYS A 30 -13.47 -4.47 -1.59
N ILE A 31 -14.56 -3.87 -2.04
CA ILE A 31 -15.08 -2.60 -1.57
C ILE A 31 -16.51 -2.77 -1.06
N ASP A 32 -16.97 -1.80 -0.28
CA ASP A 32 -18.24 -1.84 0.42
C ASP A 32 -19.12 -0.64 -0.01
N PRO A 33 -19.85 -0.75 -1.14
CA PRO A 33 -20.81 0.26 -1.54
C PRO A 33 -21.96 0.31 -0.51
N HIS A 34 -22.00 1.38 0.25
CA HIS A 34 -22.95 1.60 1.33
C HIS A 34 -24.09 2.48 0.83
N PHE A 35 -25.32 1.98 0.96
CA PHE A 35 -26.51 2.77 0.68
C PHE A 35 -26.85 3.68 1.86
N VAL A 36 -27.03 4.96 1.61
CA VAL A 36 -27.39 5.95 2.62
C VAL A 36 -28.63 6.69 2.15
N ASP A 37 -29.77 6.28 2.68
CA ASP A 37 -31.07 6.78 2.26
C ASP A 37 -31.19 8.31 2.41
N HIS A 38 -31.91 8.92 1.46
CA HIS A 38 -32.23 10.35 1.38
C HIS A 38 -31.08 11.35 1.46
N MET A 39 -29.82 10.89 1.48
CA MET A 39 -28.66 11.76 1.66
C MET A 39 -27.75 11.80 0.43
N SER A 40 -27.73 10.75 -0.40
CA SER A 40 -26.90 10.70 -1.61
C SER A 40 -27.57 9.92 -2.73
N ASP A 41 -27.45 10.41 -3.96
CA ASP A 41 -27.81 9.66 -5.18
C ASP A 41 -26.69 8.68 -5.60
N LYS A 42 -25.77 8.34 -4.66
CA LYS A 42 -24.57 7.55 -4.89
C LYS A 42 -24.29 6.59 -3.74
N PHE A 43 -23.73 5.43 -4.05
CA PHE A 43 -23.20 4.54 -3.02
C PHE A 43 -21.89 5.12 -2.48
N ILE A 44 -21.83 5.28 -1.17
CA ILE A 44 -20.63 5.74 -0.46
C ILE A 44 -19.77 4.52 -0.16
N LEU A 45 -18.46 4.57 -0.43
CA LEU A 45 -17.57 3.45 -0.09
C LEU A 45 -17.25 3.48 1.41
N SER A 46 -17.86 2.57 2.16
CA SER A 46 -17.63 2.40 3.60
C SER A 46 -18.18 1.07 4.08
N HIS A 47 -17.37 0.31 4.80
CA HIS A 47 -17.82 -0.95 5.38
C HIS A 47 -18.85 -0.70 6.50
N ASN A 48 -18.50 0.12 7.48
CA ASN A 48 -19.41 0.54 8.55
C ASN A 48 -20.31 1.70 8.09
N THR A 49 -21.38 1.97 8.83
CA THR A 49 -22.29 3.10 8.54
C THR A 49 -21.53 4.43 8.45
N PRO A 50 -21.56 5.12 7.30
CA PRO A 50 -20.88 6.41 7.13
C PRO A 50 -21.30 7.43 8.19
N LEU A 51 -20.36 8.28 8.62
CA LEU A 51 -20.63 9.35 9.56
C LEU A 51 -21.26 10.55 8.81
N PRO A 52 -22.43 11.07 9.24
CA PRO A 52 -23.15 12.10 8.48
C PRO A 52 -22.30 13.34 8.15
N TRP A 53 -21.50 13.81 9.09
CA TRP A 53 -20.69 15.02 8.90
C TRP A 53 -19.50 14.83 7.94
N GLN A 54 -18.95 13.61 7.80
CA GLN A 54 -17.82 13.35 6.88
C GLN A 54 -18.30 13.24 5.44
N TYR A 55 -19.52 12.71 5.23
CA TYR A 55 -20.13 12.69 3.91
C TYR A 55 -20.32 14.10 3.34
N HIS A 56 -20.82 15.05 4.14
CA HIS A 56 -20.98 16.44 3.69
C HIS A 56 -19.67 17.15 3.37
N GLN A 57 -18.53 16.60 3.81
CA GLN A 57 -17.20 17.12 3.53
C GLN A 57 -16.52 16.47 2.32
N ASN A 58 -17.22 15.59 1.59
CA ASN A 58 -16.68 14.79 0.48
C ASN A 58 -15.42 14.00 0.88
N GLU A 59 -15.38 13.50 2.12
CA GLU A 59 -14.23 12.72 2.59
C GLU A 59 -14.22 11.28 2.05
N TYR A 60 -15.40 10.70 1.78
CA TYR A 60 -15.56 9.36 1.24
C TYR A 60 -15.44 9.33 -0.28
N SER A 61 -14.87 8.25 -0.80
CA SER A 61 -15.06 7.87 -2.20
C SER A 61 -16.45 7.31 -2.43
N THR A 62 -16.93 7.39 -3.66
CA THR A 62 -18.19 6.80 -4.10
C THR A 62 -17.93 5.64 -5.06
N LEU A 63 -18.95 4.82 -5.28
CA LEU A 63 -18.85 3.72 -6.23
C LEU A 63 -18.60 4.22 -7.68
N ASP A 64 -19.12 5.39 -8.05
CA ASP A 64 -18.83 6.01 -9.36
C ASP A 64 -17.34 6.38 -9.50
N ASP A 65 -16.70 6.82 -8.41
CA ASP A 65 -15.29 7.21 -8.43
C ASP A 65 -14.37 6.03 -8.80
N VAL A 66 -14.83 4.78 -8.58
CA VAL A 66 -14.14 3.57 -9.04
C VAL A 66 -14.05 3.53 -10.56
N LEU A 67 -15.15 3.86 -11.25
CA LEU A 67 -15.17 3.90 -12.71
C LEU A 67 -14.27 5.03 -13.23
N VAL A 68 -14.35 6.22 -12.60
CA VAL A 68 -13.49 7.36 -12.92
C VAL A 68 -12.01 7.03 -12.72
N PHE A 69 -11.67 6.29 -11.65
CA PHE A 69 -10.30 5.83 -11.42
C PHE A 69 -9.78 4.99 -12.58
N PHE A 70 -10.57 4.03 -13.09
CA PHE A 70 -10.13 3.18 -14.20
C PHE A 70 -10.12 3.86 -15.55
N GLN A 71 -11.00 4.84 -15.79
CA GLN A 71 -10.92 5.70 -16.98
C GLN A 71 -9.61 6.51 -17.05
N HIS A 72 -8.97 6.73 -15.90
CA HIS A 72 -7.67 7.39 -15.78
C HIS A 72 -6.62 6.44 -15.20
N ALA A 73 -6.76 5.14 -15.45
CA ALA A 73 -5.88 4.14 -14.90
C ALA A 73 -4.42 4.43 -15.31
N PRO A 74 -3.47 4.37 -14.37
CA PRO A 74 -2.07 4.56 -14.70
C PRO A 74 -1.53 3.42 -15.58
N SER A 75 -0.55 3.74 -16.42
CA SER A 75 0.06 2.86 -17.42
C SER A 75 0.52 1.50 -16.87
N TYR A 76 0.97 1.44 -15.62
CA TYR A 76 1.42 0.20 -14.98
C TYR A 76 0.30 -0.83 -14.77
N LEU A 77 -0.97 -0.45 -14.99
CA LEU A 77 -2.11 -1.35 -14.99
C LEU A 77 -2.42 -1.95 -16.36
N HIS A 78 -1.80 -1.47 -17.44
CA HIS A 78 -2.07 -1.98 -18.78
C HIS A 78 -1.73 -3.48 -18.88
N GLY A 79 -2.61 -4.24 -19.52
CA GLY A 79 -2.48 -5.71 -19.63
C GLY A 79 -2.71 -6.47 -18.32
N GLN A 80 -3.13 -5.80 -17.24
CA GLN A 80 -3.42 -6.45 -15.97
C GLN A 80 -4.88 -6.90 -15.89
N HIS A 81 -5.11 -8.00 -15.17
CA HIS A 81 -6.43 -8.44 -14.74
C HIS A 81 -6.68 -7.96 -13.31
N ILE A 82 -7.82 -7.30 -13.07
CA ILE A 82 -8.24 -6.80 -11.77
C ILE A 82 -9.66 -7.29 -11.46
N ASP A 83 -9.81 -7.99 -10.34
CA ASP A 83 -11.11 -8.40 -9.80
C ASP A 83 -11.53 -7.47 -8.66
N ILE A 84 -12.77 -6.99 -8.67
CA ILE A 84 -13.33 -6.15 -7.60
C ILE A 84 -14.65 -6.75 -7.11
N ALA A 85 -14.64 -7.25 -5.88
CA ALA A 85 -15.86 -7.66 -5.20
C ALA A 85 -16.61 -6.42 -4.65
N LEU A 86 -17.89 -6.31 -5.00
CA LEU A 86 -18.80 -5.27 -4.56
C LEU A 86 -19.67 -5.81 -3.43
N CYS A 87 -19.27 -5.52 -2.19
CA CYS A 87 -20.00 -5.94 -0.99
C CYS A 87 -21.05 -4.91 -0.63
N PHE A 88 -22.19 -4.91 -1.32
CA PHE A 88 -23.24 -3.94 -1.03
C PHE A 88 -23.67 -4.02 0.44
N LYS A 89 -23.80 -2.87 1.09
CA LYS A 89 -24.18 -2.73 2.50
C LYS A 89 -25.46 -1.92 2.62
N ALA A 90 -26.27 -2.31 3.60
CA ALA A 90 -27.48 -1.60 4.00
C ALA A 90 -28.50 -1.46 2.87
N ALA A 91 -28.67 -2.51 2.06
CA ALA A 91 -29.81 -2.51 1.16
C ALA A 91 -31.12 -2.48 1.96
N PRO A 92 -32.15 -1.76 1.48
CA PRO A 92 -33.45 -1.72 2.14
C PRO A 92 -34.02 -3.13 2.31
N ARG A 93 -34.79 -3.34 3.37
CA ARG A 93 -35.52 -4.61 3.54
C ARG A 93 -36.53 -4.78 2.41
N ASP A 94 -36.86 -6.04 2.12
CA ASP A 94 -37.89 -6.40 1.15
C ASP A 94 -37.63 -5.88 -0.28
N LEU A 95 -36.37 -5.91 -0.74
CA LEU A 95 -35.98 -5.58 -2.12
C LEU A 95 -36.88 -6.23 -3.19
N CYS A 96 -37.45 -7.39 -2.86
CA CYS A 96 -38.26 -8.23 -3.74
C CYS A 96 -39.78 -8.14 -3.49
N HIS A 97 -40.25 -7.13 -2.75
CA HIS A 97 -41.68 -6.92 -2.57
C HIS A 97 -42.36 -6.48 -3.88
N ALA A 98 -43.61 -6.93 -4.11
CA ALA A 98 -44.35 -6.62 -5.33
C ALA A 98 -44.67 -5.12 -5.47
N ASP A 99 -44.78 -4.41 -4.35
CA ASP A 99 -44.90 -2.95 -4.26
C ASP A 99 -43.70 -2.40 -3.47
N PRO A 100 -42.57 -2.10 -4.13
CA PRO A 100 -41.35 -1.67 -3.46
C PRO A 100 -41.49 -0.25 -2.89
N SER A 101 -40.96 -0.06 -1.67
CA SER A 101 -40.89 1.26 -1.06
C SER A 101 -40.11 2.25 -1.94
N GLU A 102 -40.25 3.55 -1.68
CA GLU A 102 -39.44 4.57 -2.37
C GLU A 102 -37.93 4.33 -2.17
N GLU A 103 -37.53 3.94 -0.96
CA GLU A 103 -36.17 3.57 -0.61
C GLU A 103 -35.65 2.38 -1.45
N VAL A 104 -36.44 1.30 -1.58
CA VAL A 104 -36.09 0.15 -2.45
C VAL A 104 -35.95 0.59 -3.90
N ARG A 105 -36.88 1.42 -4.40
CA ARG A 105 -36.81 1.94 -5.77
C ARG A 105 -35.58 2.80 -6.00
N HIS A 106 -35.19 3.59 -5.00
CA HIS A 106 -33.99 4.43 -5.06
C HIS A 106 -32.72 3.56 -5.09
N TRP A 107 -32.60 2.60 -4.18
CA TRP A 107 -31.48 1.65 -4.16
C TRP A 107 -31.35 0.90 -5.50
N MET A 108 -32.46 0.36 -6.01
CA MET A 108 -32.48 -0.35 -7.30
C MET A 108 -32.08 0.55 -8.45
N HIS A 109 -32.56 1.80 -8.48
CA HIS A 109 -32.20 2.77 -9.51
C HIS A 109 -30.70 3.08 -9.51
N MET A 110 -30.11 3.29 -8.33
CA MET A 110 -28.67 3.54 -8.19
C MET A 110 -27.85 2.34 -8.64
N ALA A 111 -28.24 1.13 -8.23
CA ALA A 111 -27.60 -0.11 -8.66
C ALA A 111 -27.68 -0.26 -10.18
N ASP A 112 -28.88 -0.27 -10.77
CA ASP A 112 -29.10 -0.39 -12.22
C ASP A 112 -28.30 0.67 -13.02
N THR A 113 -28.22 1.91 -12.51
CA THR A 113 -27.44 2.99 -13.12
C THR A 113 -25.94 2.70 -13.09
N PHE A 114 -25.40 2.26 -11.95
CA PHE A 114 -23.99 1.90 -11.84
C PHE A 114 -23.63 0.74 -12.78
N PHE A 115 -24.42 -0.35 -12.82
CA PHE A 115 -24.14 -1.50 -13.68
C PHE A 115 -24.11 -1.10 -15.16
N ALA A 116 -25.07 -0.29 -15.60
CA ALA A 116 -25.11 0.19 -16.98
C ALA A 116 -23.87 1.03 -17.35
N GLN A 117 -23.40 1.88 -16.43
CA GLN A 117 -22.17 2.66 -16.63
C GLN A 117 -20.92 1.79 -16.59
N ALA A 118 -20.84 0.86 -15.64
CA ALA A 118 -19.71 -0.03 -15.46
C ALA A 118 -19.49 -0.93 -16.69
N ASP A 119 -20.55 -1.46 -17.30
CA ASP A 119 -20.44 -2.26 -18.53
C ASP A 119 -19.79 -1.47 -19.68
N VAL A 120 -20.14 -0.19 -19.84
CA VAL A 120 -19.55 0.70 -20.85
C VAL A 120 -18.07 0.95 -20.54
N VAL A 121 -17.77 1.32 -19.29
CA VAL A 121 -16.40 1.64 -18.86
C VAL A 121 -15.48 0.42 -18.96
N VAL A 122 -15.94 -0.75 -18.50
CA VAL A 122 -15.18 -2.02 -18.58
C VAL A 122 -14.83 -2.36 -20.02
N GLN A 123 -15.79 -2.24 -20.95
CA GLN A 123 -15.53 -2.48 -22.38
C GLN A 123 -14.51 -1.48 -22.94
N GLN A 124 -14.65 -0.19 -22.60
CA GLN A 124 -13.74 0.86 -23.05
C GLN A 124 -12.30 0.62 -22.56
N ILE A 125 -12.08 0.44 -21.25
CA ILE A 125 -10.73 0.26 -20.69
C ILE A 125 -10.08 -1.06 -21.17
N GLN A 126 -10.88 -2.09 -21.43
CA GLN A 126 -10.38 -3.33 -22.01
C GLN A 126 -9.89 -3.13 -23.44
N GLN A 127 -10.56 -2.29 -24.23
CA GLN A 127 -10.16 -1.98 -25.60
C GLN A 127 -8.98 -1.01 -25.67
N GLU A 128 -9.00 0.06 -24.87
CA GLU A 128 -8.03 1.16 -24.94
C GLU A 128 -6.75 0.87 -24.16
N MET A 129 -6.87 0.25 -22.99
CA MET A 129 -5.76 0.07 -22.04
C MET A 129 -5.38 -1.40 -21.84
N SER A 130 -6.11 -2.33 -22.47
CA SER A 130 -5.97 -3.76 -22.26
C SER A 130 -6.09 -4.18 -20.79
N ILE A 131 -6.88 -3.45 -19.99
CA ILE A 131 -7.16 -3.79 -18.60
C ILE A 131 -8.37 -4.71 -18.56
N THR A 132 -8.21 -5.91 -17.99
CA THR A 132 -9.34 -6.81 -17.75
C THR A 132 -9.90 -6.53 -16.36
N LEU A 133 -10.95 -5.70 -16.29
CA LEU A 133 -11.66 -5.40 -15.06
C LEU A 133 -12.88 -6.31 -14.92
N THR A 134 -12.94 -7.09 -13.83
CA THR A 134 -14.09 -7.93 -13.50
C THR A 134 -14.68 -7.49 -12.18
N PHE A 135 -16.00 -7.32 -12.14
CA PHE A 135 -16.72 -7.11 -10.90
C PHE A 135 -17.40 -8.39 -10.42
N VAL A 136 -17.45 -8.58 -9.11
CA VAL A 136 -18.06 -9.74 -8.44
C VAL A 136 -19.06 -9.26 -7.40
N LEU A 137 -20.30 -9.76 -7.46
CA LEU A 137 -21.37 -9.40 -6.53
C LEU A 137 -21.21 -10.11 -5.17
N ASP A 138 -21.26 -9.34 -4.10
CA ASP A 138 -21.24 -9.78 -2.70
C ASP A 138 -22.19 -8.90 -1.84
N GLY A 139 -22.36 -9.22 -0.55
CA GLY A 139 -23.23 -8.51 0.37
C GLY A 139 -24.70 -8.56 -0.04
N ASP A 140 -25.38 -7.43 0.09
CA ASP A 140 -26.81 -7.31 -0.20
C ASP A 140 -27.14 -7.28 -1.71
N GLY A 141 -26.12 -7.17 -2.57
CA GLY A 141 -26.26 -7.17 -4.03
C GLY A 141 -26.14 -8.55 -4.67
N LYS A 142 -26.09 -9.61 -3.85
CA LYS A 142 -26.04 -10.99 -4.33
C LYS A 142 -27.29 -11.31 -5.18
N PRO A 143 -27.14 -12.11 -6.24
CA PRO A 143 -28.23 -12.40 -7.17
C PRO A 143 -29.18 -13.45 -6.61
N CYS A 144 -29.95 -13.06 -5.60
CA CYS A 144 -30.92 -13.91 -4.91
C CYS A 144 -32.33 -13.38 -5.10
N ASP A 145 -33.32 -14.28 -5.04
CA ASP A 145 -34.74 -13.95 -5.18
C ASP A 145 -35.03 -13.14 -6.46
N CYS A 146 -35.60 -11.94 -6.35
CA CYS A 146 -35.86 -11.04 -7.48
C CYS A 146 -34.59 -10.49 -8.15
N LEU A 147 -33.43 -10.61 -7.52
CA LEU A 147 -32.13 -10.24 -8.10
C LEU A 147 -31.49 -11.39 -8.87
N ALA A 148 -32.08 -12.60 -8.90
CA ALA A 148 -31.48 -13.78 -9.53
C ALA A 148 -31.09 -13.56 -11.01
N ASP A 149 -31.99 -12.91 -11.77
CA ASP A 149 -31.76 -12.55 -13.18
C ASP A 149 -31.20 -11.14 -13.36
N LYS A 150 -31.07 -10.37 -12.27
CA LYS A 150 -30.48 -9.03 -12.31
C LYS A 150 -28.96 -9.12 -12.45
N PHE A 151 -28.42 -8.13 -13.13
CA PHE A 151 -26.99 -7.90 -13.30
C PHE A 151 -26.24 -9.05 -14.00
N LEU A 152 -26.92 -9.89 -14.79
CA LEU A 152 -26.21 -10.82 -15.67
C LEU A 152 -25.37 -10.03 -16.70
N PRO A 153 -24.15 -10.49 -17.05
CA PRO A 153 -23.52 -11.77 -16.72
C PRO A 153 -22.58 -11.72 -15.50
N TRP A 154 -22.76 -10.79 -14.57
CA TRP A 154 -21.78 -10.54 -13.50
C TRP A 154 -21.68 -11.73 -12.54
N LYS A 155 -20.42 -12.04 -12.18
CA LYS A 155 -20.06 -13.11 -11.25
C LYS A 155 -20.54 -12.77 -9.83
N SER A 156 -20.68 -13.77 -8.97
CA SER A 156 -21.03 -13.59 -7.56
C SER A 156 -20.30 -14.58 -6.66
N VAL A 157 -20.25 -14.25 -5.36
CA VAL A 157 -19.80 -15.14 -4.30
C VAL A 157 -20.95 -16.03 -3.80
N TRP A 158 -20.62 -17.23 -3.39
CA TRP A 158 -21.49 -18.19 -2.71
C TRP A 158 -21.08 -18.29 -1.25
N ILE A 159 -22.03 -18.36 -0.32
CA ILE A 159 -21.78 -18.50 1.13
C ILE A 159 -22.73 -19.56 1.69
N ASP A 160 -22.23 -20.51 2.47
CA ASP A 160 -22.96 -21.71 2.93
C ASP A 160 -24.26 -21.43 3.70
N LYS A 161 -24.38 -20.25 4.30
CA LYS A 161 -25.52 -19.87 5.12
C LYS A 161 -26.62 -19.13 4.36
N ASP A 162 -26.43 -18.86 3.07
CA ASP A 162 -27.39 -18.10 2.26
C ASP A 162 -28.38 -19.06 1.59
N GLU A 163 -29.65 -19.03 2.03
CA GLU A 163 -30.71 -19.92 1.56
C GLU A 163 -30.86 -19.93 0.03
N CYS A 164 -30.73 -18.77 -0.61
CA CYS A 164 -30.89 -18.60 -2.06
C CYS A 164 -29.77 -19.24 -2.90
N SER A 165 -28.57 -19.38 -2.34
CA SER A 165 -27.42 -19.92 -3.07
C SER A 165 -27.22 -21.40 -2.75
N ARG A 166 -27.84 -21.93 -1.70
CA ARG A 166 -27.61 -23.28 -1.18
C ARG A 166 -27.67 -24.37 -2.26
N ASP A 167 -28.65 -24.33 -3.15
CA ASP A 167 -28.80 -25.30 -4.24
C ASP A 167 -27.70 -25.19 -5.31
N CYS A 168 -27.05 -24.02 -5.40
CA CYS A 168 -25.92 -23.79 -6.29
C CYS A 168 -24.59 -24.37 -5.81
N TYR A 169 -24.52 -24.98 -4.61
CA TYR A 169 -23.29 -25.63 -4.15
C TYR A 169 -22.87 -26.78 -5.08
N ASN A 170 -23.84 -27.59 -5.50
CA ASN A 170 -23.61 -28.73 -6.40
C ASN A 170 -24.14 -28.49 -7.83
N SER A 171 -24.99 -27.47 -8.05
CA SER A 171 -25.56 -27.19 -9.38
C SER A 171 -24.64 -26.36 -10.26
N THR A 172 -24.57 -26.75 -11.55
CA THR A 172 -23.93 -26.00 -12.63
C THR A 172 -24.94 -25.53 -13.68
N ASP A 173 -26.22 -25.42 -13.31
CA ASP A 173 -27.22 -24.79 -14.17
C ASP A 173 -26.84 -23.34 -14.53
N GLY A 174 -27.48 -22.77 -15.55
CA GLY A 174 -27.10 -21.46 -16.08
C GLY A 174 -27.08 -20.36 -15.03
N PHE A 175 -28.01 -20.36 -14.08
CA PHE A 175 -28.03 -19.42 -12.97
C PHE A 175 -26.84 -19.68 -12.03
N CYS A 176 -26.66 -20.92 -11.59
CA CYS A 176 -25.61 -21.29 -10.65
C CYS A 176 -24.20 -21.11 -11.21
N GLN A 177 -23.98 -21.05 -12.53
CA GLN A 177 -22.66 -20.79 -13.12
C GLN A 177 -22.07 -19.42 -12.75
N ARG A 178 -22.90 -18.43 -12.38
CA ARG A 178 -22.40 -17.11 -11.98
C ARG A 178 -21.70 -17.11 -10.62
N PHE A 179 -22.03 -18.07 -9.76
CA PHE A 179 -21.37 -18.25 -8.46
C PHE A 179 -20.01 -18.91 -8.67
N THR A 180 -18.97 -18.08 -8.71
CA THR A 180 -17.61 -18.49 -9.08
C THR A 180 -16.63 -18.49 -7.91
N ILE A 181 -17.04 -17.97 -6.75
CA ILE A 181 -16.21 -17.91 -5.55
C ILE A 181 -16.99 -18.53 -4.39
N LEU A 182 -16.45 -19.58 -3.77
CA LEU A 182 -16.90 -20.07 -2.46
C LEU A 182 -16.27 -19.15 -1.40
N ASN A 183 -17.05 -18.38 -0.65
CA ASN A 183 -16.53 -17.42 0.33
C ASN A 183 -16.97 -17.79 1.75
N ASP A 184 -16.21 -18.69 2.38
CA ASP A 184 -16.52 -19.22 3.70
C ASP A 184 -15.65 -18.61 4.80
N PRO A 185 -16.17 -18.49 6.03
CA PRO A 185 -15.36 -18.14 7.18
C PRO A 185 -14.42 -19.30 7.54
N ILE A 186 -13.39 -19.00 8.33
CA ILE A 186 -12.56 -20.06 8.90
C ILE A 186 -13.39 -20.84 9.91
N THR A 187 -13.69 -22.10 9.60
CA THR A 187 -14.34 -23.03 10.53
C THR A 187 -13.35 -24.10 10.96
N SER A 188 -13.52 -24.73 12.12
CA SER A 188 -12.62 -25.79 12.60
C SER A 188 -12.49 -27.00 11.65
N ASP A 189 -13.38 -27.13 10.65
CA ASP A 189 -13.48 -28.26 9.73
C ASP A 189 -12.69 -28.08 8.40
N TRP A 190 -11.95 -26.98 8.23
CA TRP A 190 -11.08 -26.80 7.05
C TRP A 190 -9.99 -27.89 6.94
N ARG A 191 -9.67 -28.60 8.03
CA ARG A 191 -8.80 -29.80 7.99
C ARG A 191 -9.34 -30.89 7.07
N GLY A 192 -10.66 -30.87 6.81
CA GLY A 192 -11.30 -31.66 5.76
C GLY A 192 -10.80 -31.35 4.36
N MET A 193 -10.26 -30.15 4.06
CA MET A 193 -9.76 -29.79 2.72
C MET A 193 -8.74 -30.78 2.14
N ALA A 194 -7.97 -31.41 3.02
CA ALA A 194 -6.97 -32.41 2.64
C ALA A 194 -7.55 -33.82 2.47
N ALA A 195 -8.79 -34.05 2.90
CA ALA A 195 -9.47 -35.32 2.81
C ALA A 195 -10.04 -35.51 1.40
N ALA A 196 -9.83 -36.69 0.81
CA ALA A 196 -10.26 -36.99 -0.56
C ALA A 196 -11.79 -36.93 -0.77
N ASP A 197 -12.56 -36.93 0.32
CA ASP A 197 -14.02 -36.84 0.40
C ASP A 197 -14.54 -35.44 0.71
N ALA A 198 -13.67 -34.43 0.93
CA ALA A 198 -14.10 -33.04 1.02
C ALA A 198 -14.51 -32.51 -0.35
N HIS A 199 -15.76 -32.83 -0.70
CA HIS A 199 -16.40 -32.31 -1.88
C HIS A 199 -16.86 -30.88 -1.59
N TYR A 200 -16.07 -29.89 -2.00
CA TYR A 200 -16.47 -28.47 -2.04
C TYR A 200 -17.53 -28.19 -3.12
N GLY A 201 -18.46 -29.12 -3.31
CA GLY A 201 -19.40 -29.17 -4.41
C GLY A 201 -18.73 -28.90 -5.75
N LYS A 202 -19.31 -28.01 -6.56
CA LYS A 202 -18.73 -27.59 -7.83
C LYS A 202 -17.38 -26.86 -7.67
N PHE A 203 -17.19 -26.13 -6.57
CA PHE A 203 -16.00 -25.29 -6.34
C PHE A 203 -14.72 -26.12 -6.17
N GLY A 204 -14.85 -27.35 -5.66
CA GLY A 204 -13.76 -28.32 -5.70
C GLY A 204 -13.52 -28.86 -7.11
N LEU A 205 -14.59 -29.16 -7.87
CA LEU A 205 -14.52 -29.87 -9.15
C LEU A 205 -14.08 -29.01 -10.35
N ASN A 206 -14.41 -27.71 -10.36
CA ASN A 206 -14.20 -26.84 -11.51
C ASN A 206 -13.01 -25.89 -11.33
N ARG A 207 -12.04 -25.98 -12.25
CA ARG A 207 -10.81 -25.16 -12.25
C ARG A 207 -11.05 -23.65 -12.42
N ASN A 208 -12.26 -23.20 -12.71
CA ASN A 208 -12.58 -21.78 -12.83
C ASN A 208 -13.21 -21.19 -11.56
N GLN A 209 -13.30 -21.95 -10.47
CA GLN A 209 -13.98 -21.54 -9.26
C GLN A 209 -13.02 -21.40 -8.08
N THR A 210 -12.98 -20.21 -7.48
CA THR A 210 -12.04 -19.90 -6.40
C THR A 210 -12.62 -20.35 -5.06
N LEU A 211 -11.80 -20.99 -4.24
CA LEU A 211 -12.08 -21.18 -2.82
C LEU A 211 -11.53 -19.96 -2.10
N GLN A 212 -12.37 -19.20 -1.41
CA GLN A 212 -11.98 -18.01 -0.67
C GLN A 212 -12.26 -18.18 0.81
N ILE A 213 -11.27 -17.86 1.62
CA ILE A 213 -11.38 -17.85 3.08
C ILE A 213 -11.44 -16.40 3.55
N TRP A 214 -12.48 -16.07 4.30
CA TRP A 214 -12.69 -14.71 4.77
C TRP A 214 -12.01 -14.44 6.11
N GLU A 215 -11.20 -13.38 6.12
CA GLU A 215 -10.62 -12.69 7.28
C GLU A 215 -9.62 -13.46 8.18
N PRO A 216 -8.74 -14.35 7.66
CA PRO A 216 -7.59 -14.75 8.45
C PRO A 216 -6.66 -13.55 8.66
N ASP A 217 -6.23 -13.37 9.90
CA ASP A 217 -5.27 -12.34 10.28
C ASP A 217 -4.00 -12.93 10.91
N ALA A 218 -3.96 -14.24 11.19
CA ALA A 218 -2.82 -14.93 11.79
C ALA A 218 -1.98 -15.70 10.77
N GLN A 219 -0.66 -15.50 10.79
CA GLN A 219 0.29 -16.20 9.92
C GLN A 219 0.21 -17.72 10.08
N LEU A 220 0.09 -18.21 11.32
CA LEU A 220 -0.01 -19.65 11.60
C LEU A 220 -1.24 -20.26 10.93
N GLU A 221 -2.37 -19.57 11.00
CA GLU A 221 -3.65 -20.00 10.43
C GLU A 221 -3.60 -20.00 8.90
N ILE A 222 -3.09 -18.92 8.30
CA ILE A 222 -2.89 -18.83 6.84
C ILE A 222 -1.97 -19.95 6.35
N SER A 223 -0.84 -20.18 7.04
CA SER A 223 0.12 -21.24 6.68
C SER A 223 -0.52 -22.62 6.72
N GLN A 224 -1.29 -22.90 7.78
CA GLN A 224 -2.00 -24.15 7.97
C GLN A 224 -3.05 -24.40 6.88
N LEU A 225 -3.82 -23.37 6.50
CA LEU A 225 -4.80 -23.44 5.41
C LEU A 225 -4.13 -23.73 4.05
N ILE A 226 -3.01 -23.05 3.78
CA ILE A 226 -2.21 -23.28 2.56
C ILE A 226 -1.66 -24.71 2.52
N GLU A 227 -1.11 -25.20 3.62
CA GLU A 227 -0.58 -26.57 3.71
C GLU A 227 -1.67 -27.61 3.45
N GLY A 228 -2.86 -27.46 4.08
CA GLY A 228 -4.00 -28.34 3.87
C GLY A 228 -4.48 -28.36 2.42
N TYR A 229 -4.66 -27.17 1.82
CA TYR A 229 -5.05 -27.04 0.41
C TYR A 229 -4.04 -27.66 -0.54
N LEU A 230 -2.74 -27.39 -0.35
CA LEU A 230 -1.69 -27.93 -1.21
C LEU A 230 -1.53 -29.45 -1.03
N GLN A 231 -1.73 -29.97 0.17
CA GLN A 231 -1.77 -31.41 0.41
C GLN A 231 -2.90 -32.07 -0.40
N GLY A 232 -4.13 -31.53 -0.34
CA GLY A 232 -5.26 -32.01 -1.13
C GLY A 232 -4.98 -31.94 -2.63
N TYR A 233 -4.45 -30.80 -3.11
CA TYR A 233 -4.05 -30.61 -4.51
C TYR A 233 -3.06 -31.68 -4.98
N HIS A 234 -2.03 -31.98 -4.18
CA HIS A 234 -1.04 -33.01 -4.51
C HIS A 234 -1.60 -34.44 -4.47
N GLN A 235 -2.68 -34.67 -3.72
CA GLN A 235 -3.41 -35.94 -3.71
C GLN A 235 -4.42 -36.06 -4.88
N GLY A 236 -4.50 -35.06 -5.76
CA GLY A 236 -5.39 -35.05 -6.90
C GLY A 236 -6.82 -34.61 -6.55
N VAL A 237 -7.04 -34.06 -5.35
CA VAL A 237 -8.30 -33.36 -5.04
C VAL A 237 -8.37 -32.15 -5.97
N PRO A 238 -9.42 -32.03 -6.81
CA PRO A 238 -9.51 -30.91 -7.71
C PRO A 238 -9.58 -29.63 -6.86
N SER A 239 -8.77 -28.64 -7.26
CA SER A 239 -8.38 -27.53 -6.38
C SER A 239 -9.03 -26.21 -6.76
N GLY A 240 -10.13 -26.26 -7.50
CA GLY A 240 -10.74 -25.07 -8.07
C GLY A 240 -9.77 -24.26 -8.94
N GLY A 241 -10.07 -22.97 -9.09
CA GLY A 241 -9.21 -21.93 -9.67
C GLY A 241 -8.16 -21.35 -8.72
N GLY A 242 -8.10 -21.84 -7.48
CA GLY A 242 -7.15 -21.38 -6.47
C GLY A 242 -7.77 -21.29 -5.08
N LEU A 243 -6.92 -21.07 -4.08
CA LEU A 243 -7.26 -20.63 -2.74
C LEU A 243 -6.96 -19.13 -2.61
N ALA A 244 -7.99 -18.35 -2.29
CA ALA A 244 -7.89 -16.93 -2.02
C ALA A 244 -8.13 -16.64 -0.54
N PHE A 245 -7.58 -15.53 -0.05
CA PHE A 245 -7.79 -15.04 1.30
C PHE A 245 -8.33 -13.62 1.25
N ALA A 246 -9.58 -13.39 1.68
CA ALA A 246 -10.10 -12.04 1.86
C ALA A 246 -9.50 -11.44 3.13
N THR A 247 -8.44 -10.65 2.99
CA THR A 247 -7.61 -10.19 4.10
C THR A 247 -7.47 -8.67 4.14
N ASN A 248 -7.33 -8.13 5.34
CA ASN A 248 -7.18 -6.71 5.61
C ASN A 248 -5.72 -6.24 5.64
N THR A 249 -4.77 -7.12 5.31
CA THR A 249 -3.33 -6.87 5.39
C THR A 249 -2.76 -6.17 4.14
N ASP A 250 -1.49 -5.73 4.21
CA ASP A 250 -0.72 -5.33 3.04
C ASP A 250 -0.30 -6.54 2.18
N GLN A 251 0.01 -6.33 0.89
CA GLN A 251 0.56 -7.39 0.03
C GLN A 251 1.88 -7.95 0.59
N ALA A 252 2.78 -7.09 1.08
CA ALA A 252 4.05 -7.55 1.64
C ALA A 252 3.87 -8.43 2.88
N MET A 253 2.83 -8.14 3.67
CA MET A 253 2.46 -8.95 4.83
C MET A 253 1.89 -10.30 4.41
N PHE A 254 1.00 -10.31 3.43
CA PHE A 254 0.47 -11.56 2.88
C PHE A 254 1.60 -12.42 2.29
N ASP A 255 2.51 -11.83 1.51
CA ASP A 255 3.68 -12.53 0.96
C ASP A 255 4.56 -13.11 2.07
N THR A 256 4.77 -12.36 3.16
CA THR A 256 5.52 -12.84 4.33
C THR A 256 4.78 -13.98 5.04
N PHE A 257 3.46 -13.90 5.18
CA PHE A 257 2.66 -14.89 5.88
C PHE A 257 2.49 -16.20 5.09
N THR A 258 2.52 -16.10 3.77
CA THR A 258 2.41 -17.25 2.85
C THR A 258 3.76 -17.83 2.42
N ALA A 259 4.87 -17.14 2.75
CA ALA A 259 6.21 -17.65 2.50
C ALA A 259 6.38 -19.00 3.23
N ARG A 260 6.65 -20.07 2.46
CA ARG A 260 6.89 -21.39 3.06
C ARG A 260 8.07 -21.29 4.02
N PRO A 261 7.92 -21.75 5.27
CA PRO A 261 9.08 -22.03 6.09
C PRO A 261 9.97 -23.00 5.30
N LEU A 262 11.25 -22.65 5.14
CA LEU A 262 12.22 -23.55 4.50
C LEU A 262 12.14 -24.90 5.22
N ALA A 263 11.65 -25.92 4.51
CA ALA A 263 11.35 -27.24 5.06
C ALA A 263 12.58 -27.76 5.82
N GLY A 264 12.48 -27.82 7.15
CA GLY A 264 13.61 -28.09 8.03
C GLY A 264 13.53 -27.38 9.39
N THR A 265 12.70 -26.35 9.53
CA THR A 265 12.50 -25.61 10.78
C THR A 265 11.60 -26.31 11.80
N ARG A 266 11.82 -27.61 12.08
CA ARG A 266 11.44 -28.16 13.39
C ARG A 266 12.41 -27.61 14.42
N HIS A 267 12.11 -26.45 15.02
CA HIS A 267 13.00 -25.80 15.99
C HIS A 267 14.48 -25.76 15.54
N ALA A 268 14.73 -25.44 14.28
CA ALA A 268 16.09 -25.44 13.75
C ALA A 268 16.82 -24.17 14.20
N ARG A 269 17.70 -24.36 15.17
CA ARG A 269 19.02 -23.70 15.18
C ARG A 269 19.71 -24.03 13.84
N GLY A 270 19.37 -23.33 12.77
CA GLY A 270 19.89 -23.64 11.44
C GLY A 270 18.96 -23.17 10.35
N PHE A 271 19.32 -22.05 9.73
CA PHE A 271 18.68 -21.51 8.54
C PHE A 271 19.16 -22.28 7.31
N ASN A 272 18.29 -22.49 6.32
CA ASN A 272 18.70 -22.96 4.98
C ASN A 272 18.63 -21.78 4.00
N LEU A 273 19.77 -21.22 3.60
CA LEU A 273 19.81 -20.24 2.51
C LEU A 273 19.77 -21.03 1.18
N VAL A 274 18.86 -20.71 0.28
CA VAL A 274 18.92 -21.21 -1.10
C VAL A 274 19.73 -20.19 -1.91
N VAL A 275 20.94 -20.57 -2.31
CA VAL A 275 21.78 -19.85 -3.27
C VAL A 275 21.58 -20.60 -4.58
N GLN A 276 20.80 -20.01 -5.49
CA GLN A 276 20.75 -20.48 -6.86
C GLN A 276 21.95 -19.92 -7.61
N ASP A 277 22.90 -20.79 -7.95
CA ASP A 277 23.89 -20.57 -9.01
C ASP A 277 23.40 -21.35 -10.23
N ASP A 278 23.23 -20.69 -11.37
CA ASP A 278 22.74 -21.24 -12.65
C ASP A 278 23.62 -22.38 -13.21
N ARG A 279 24.70 -22.73 -12.49
CA ARG A 279 25.70 -23.73 -12.89
C ARG A 279 25.65 -25.03 -12.08
N GLY A 280 24.58 -25.27 -11.32
CA GLY A 280 24.38 -26.55 -10.63
C GLY A 280 25.11 -26.65 -9.29
N ALA A 281 25.18 -25.55 -8.54
CA ALA A 281 25.68 -25.58 -7.17
C ALA A 281 24.81 -26.52 -6.31
N THR A 282 25.46 -27.32 -5.45
CA THR A 282 24.77 -28.10 -4.41
C THR A 282 24.11 -27.16 -3.41
N GLU A 283 23.03 -27.61 -2.77
CA GLU A 283 22.34 -26.87 -1.70
C GLU A 283 23.35 -26.21 -0.74
N PRO A 284 23.25 -24.89 -0.50
CA PRO A 284 24.13 -24.23 0.44
C PRO A 284 23.82 -24.72 1.85
N SER A 285 24.87 -24.94 2.64
CA SER A 285 24.74 -25.16 4.06
C SER A 285 25.15 -23.89 4.80
N LEU A 286 24.27 -23.37 5.65
CA LEU A 286 24.64 -22.37 6.64
C LEU A 286 25.09 -23.08 7.92
N GLU A 287 26.32 -22.83 8.35
CA GLU A 287 26.83 -23.30 9.63
C GLU A 287 26.91 -22.12 10.59
N TYR A 288 26.12 -22.13 11.66
CA TYR A 288 26.27 -21.17 12.74
C TYR A 288 27.58 -21.43 13.47
N LYS A 289 28.50 -20.46 13.44
CA LYS A 289 29.82 -20.59 14.08
C LYS A 289 29.80 -20.09 15.50
N GLU A 290 29.30 -18.87 15.67
CA GLU A 290 29.24 -18.16 16.94
C GLU A 290 28.18 -17.04 16.87
N PRO A 291 27.77 -16.43 18.00
CA PRO A 291 26.87 -15.28 18.00
C PRO A 291 27.27 -14.23 16.97
N GLY A 292 26.35 -13.99 16.03
CA GLY A 292 26.59 -13.04 14.96
C GLY A 292 27.48 -13.53 13.82
N LYS A 293 27.88 -14.80 13.75
CA LYS A 293 28.60 -15.31 12.57
C LYS A 293 27.97 -16.57 12.04
N VAL A 294 27.48 -16.48 10.81
CA VAL A 294 26.96 -17.60 10.05
C VAL A 294 27.89 -17.84 8.87
N MET A 295 28.46 -19.03 8.76
CA MET A 295 29.28 -19.41 7.63
C MET A 295 28.38 -20.01 6.55
N LEU A 296 28.22 -19.29 5.45
CA LEU A 296 27.60 -19.79 4.23
C LEU A 296 28.63 -20.63 3.47
N ARG A 297 28.38 -21.92 3.35
CA ARG A 297 29.15 -22.81 2.49
C ARG A 297 28.31 -23.21 1.29
N TYR A 298 28.87 -23.07 0.10
CA TYR A 298 28.27 -23.58 -1.12
C TYR A 298 29.36 -24.11 -2.04
N GLN A 299 29.05 -25.15 -2.80
CA GLN A 299 29.98 -25.69 -3.79
C GLN A 299 29.65 -25.07 -5.14
N THR A 300 30.65 -24.44 -5.76
CA THR A 300 30.64 -24.15 -7.18
C THR A 300 31.37 -25.28 -7.91
N ASN A 301 31.17 -25.43 -9.22
CA ASN A 301 31.79 -26.48 -10.05
C ASN A 301 33.34 -26.55 -9.97
N GLN A 302 33.99 -25.54 -9.39
CA GLN A 302 35.44 -25.46 -9.32
C GLN A 302 35.99 -25.32 -7.89
N LYS A 303 35.14 -25.02 -6.90
CA LYS A 303 35.60 -24.80 -5.52
C LYS A 303 34.44 -24.75 -4.52
N GLN A 304 34.68 -25.28 -3.33
CA GLN A 304 33.88 -24.96 -2.15
C GLN A 304 34.17 -23.51 -1.75
N VAL A 305 33.13 -22.68 -1.74
CA VAL A 305 33.18 -21.30 -1.30
C VAL A 305 32.64 -21.23 0.11
N GLU A 306 33.43 -20.66 1.02
CA GLU A 306 33.01 -20.36 2.38
C GLU A 306 32.96 -18.83 2.53
N ARG A 307 31.79 -18.32 2.90
CA ARG A 307 31.54 -16.90 3.17
C ARG A 307 31.05 -16.77 4.60
N THR A 308 31.82 -16.15 5.47
CA THR A 308 31.35 -15.81 6.81
C THR A 308 30.49 -14.56 6.75
N LEU A 309 29.19 -14.72 6.89
CA LEU A 309 28.24 -13.64 7.14
C LEU A 309 28.37 -13.24 8.60
N THR A 310 28.94 -12.06 8.84
CA THR A 310 29.04 -11.52 10.20
C THR A 310 27.84 -10.59 10.42
N PHE A 311 26.83 -11.10 11.10
CA PHE A 311 25.79 -10.30 11.73
C PHE A 311 26.38 -9.74 13.03
N GLN A 312 26.26 -8.45 13.32
CA GLN A 312 26.64 -8.07 14.68
C GLN A 312 25.67 -8.74 15.67
N PRO A 313 26.16 -9.56 16.63
CA PRO A 313 25.27 -10.12 17.62
C PRO A 313 24.66 -8.96 18.39
N PHE A 314 23.33 -8.98 18.57
CA PHE A 314 22.69 -8.20 19.61
C PHE A 314 23.18 -8.74 20.95
N THR A 315 24.37 -8.32 21.38
CA THR A 315 24.82 -8.58 22.75
C THR A 315 23.78 -7.97 23.68
N LYS A 316 23.48 -8.70 24.75
CA LYS A 316 22.72 -8.20 25.89
C LYS A 316 23.48 -7.00 26.46
N LEU A 317 23.17 -5.79 25.98
CA LEU A 317 23.81 -4.57 26.41
C LEU A 317 23.24 -4.15 27.76
N GLU A 318 24.15 -3.89 28.69
CA GLU A 318 23.83 -3.04 29.83
C GLU A 318 23.30 -1.70 29.32
N VAL A 319 22.23 -1.24 29.96
CA VAL A 319 21.54 0.01 29.67
C VAL A 319 22.56 1.16 29.66
N GLY A 320 22.84 1.76 28.49
CA GLY A 320 23.63 3.00 28.45
C GLY A 320 24.40 3.35 27.17
N SER A 321 24.39 2.56 26.09
CA SER A 321 25.08 2.95 24.85
C SER A 321 24.36 2.46 23.59
N PRO A 322 24.07 3.33 22.59
CA PRO A 322 23.51 2.90 21.31
C PRO A 322 24.56 2.11 20.51
N VAL A 323 24.15 0.99 19.92
CA VAL A 323 25.00 0.09 19.14
C VAL A 323 25.07 0.54 17.68
N HIS A 324 26.27 0.50 17.11
CA HIS A 324 26.57 0.73 15.71
C HIS A 324 26.66 -0.60 14.95
N GLY A 325 25.65 -0.90 14.13
CA GLY A 325 25.74 -1.95 13.10
C GLY A 325 25.82 -1.31 11.72
N ILE A 326 27.03 -1.11 11.18
CA ILE A 326 27.23 -0.88 9.76
C ILE A 326 27.58 -2.24 9.15
N LEU A 327 26.68 -2.79 8.33
CA LEU A 327 27.01 -3.92 7.47
C LEU A 327 27.71 -3.36 6.22
N GLU A 328 29.04 -3.15 6.29
CA GLU A 328 29.84 -2.73 5.13
C GLU A 328 30.02 -3.91 4.16
N LEU A 329 29.20 -3.97 3.12
CA LEU A 329 29.48 -4.80 1.95
C LEU A 329 30.23 -3.96 0.90
N GLY A 330 31.53 -3.71 1.16
CA GLY A 330 32.47 -3.14 0.18
C GLY A 330 33.24 -1.91 0.68
N PRO A 331 34.42 -1.61 0.11
CA PRO A 331 35.27 -0.51 0.54
C PRO A 331 34.71 0.82 0.00
N THR A 332 33.77 1.41 0.74
CA THR A 332 33.46 2.84 0.61
C THR A 332 33.92 3.52 1.88
N GLU A 333 35.00 4.30 1.76
CA GLU A 333 35.58 5.10 2.84
C GLU A 333 34.48 5.84 3.62
N THR A 334 34.36 5.58 4.92
CA THR A 334 33.49 6.32 5.85
C THR A 334 34.06 7.69 6.25
N SER A 335 35.12 8.16 5.58
CA SER A 335 35.83 9.43 5.86
C SER A 335 35.16 10.69 5.27
N PHE A 336 33.85 10.65 4.98
CA PHE A 336 33.18 11.73 4.24
C PHE A 336 32.79 12.94 5.10
N PHE A 337 32.60 12.75 6.39
CA PHE A 337 32.36 13.83 7.33
C PHE A 337 33.70 14.41 7.77
N ARG A 338 34.32 15.23 6.92
CA ARG A 338 35.66 15.76 7.19
C ARG A 338 35.75 16.58 8.48
N ASP A 339 34.64 17.15 8.96
CA ASP A 339 34.64 18.06 10.12
C ASP A 339 33.55 17.80 11.18
N SER A 340 32.55 16.93 10.94
CA SER A 340 31.46 16.69 11.92
C SER A 340 30.78 15.34 11.72
N SER A 341 30.79 14.46 12.72
CA SER A 341 30.16 13.14 12.61
C SER A 341 28.63 13.28 12.37
N PRO A 342 27.95 12.30 11.74
CA PRO A 342 26.48 12.29 11.65
C PRO A 342 25.79 12.54 12.98
N ARG A 343 26.43 12.08 14.05
CA ARG A 343 26.02 12.26 15.43
C ARG A 343 26.01 13.74 15.84
N ASP A 344 27.05 14.50 15.47
CA ASP A 344 27.14 15.93 15.74
C ASP A 344 26.10 16.71 14.93
N ILE A 345 25.82 16.29 13.70
CA ILE A 345 24.76 16.87 12.86
C ILE A 345 23.39 16.64 13.49
N ILE A 346 23.07 15.40 13.86
CA ILE A 346 21.79 15.07 14.52
C ILE A 346 21.65 15.84 15.83
N GLN A 347 22.71 15.91 16.65
CA GLN A 347 22.69 16.62 17.91
C GLN A 347 22.54 18.14 17.73
N ALA A 348 23.20 18.72 16.73
CA ALA A 348 23.12 20.14 16.43
C ALA A 348 21.72 20.54 15.94
N GLU A 349 21.12 19.72 15.07
CA GLU A 349 19.83 20.03 14.43
C GLU A 349 18.63 19.68 15.31
N LEU A 350 18.66 18.54 16.02
CA LEU A 350 17.54 18.11 16.87
C LEU A 350 17.64 18.64 18.32
N GLY A 351 18.80 19.17 18.70
CA GLY A 351 19.10 19.61 20.06
C GLY A 351 19.47 18.46 21.02
N THR A 352 20.07 18.81 22.15
CA THR A 352 20.64 17.87 23.13
C THR A 352 19.59 16.96 23.78
N THR A 353 18.40 17.48 24.11
CA THR A 353 17.34 16.69 24.75
C THR A 353 16.82 15.57 23.84
N ALA A 354 16.57 15.88 22.57
CA ALA A 354 16.13 14.91 21.58
C ALA A 354 17.22 13.87 21.32
N TYR A 355 18.47 14.30 21.27
CA TYR A 355 19.61 13.42 21.09
C TYR A 355 19.76 12.35 22.19
N HIS A 356 19.45 12.67 23.46
CA HIS A 356 19.42 11.67 24.53
C HIS A 356 18.31 10.61 24.37
N GLN A 357 17.33 10.87 23.49
CA GLN A 357 16.25 9.95 23.14
C GLN A 357 16.49 9.24 21.79
N LEU A 358 17.68 9.39 21.20
CA LEU A 358 18.07 8.72 19.96
C LEU A 358 18.18 7.20 20.21
N SER A 359 17.26 6.44 19.63
CA SER A 359 17.23 4.98 19.76
C SER A 359 18.00 4.28 18.64
N SER A 360 18.00 4.84 17.42
CA SER A 360 18.76 4.32 16.28
C SER A 360 18.90 5.36 15.17
N TRP A 361 19.87 5.16 14.27
CA TRP A 361 20.02 5.98 13.06
C TRP A 361 20.70 5.18 11.94
N SER A 362 20.53 5.65 10.69
CA SER A 362 21.17 5.10 9.49
C SER A 362 21.56 6.24 8.56
N VAL A 363 22.74 6.14 7.94
CA VAL A 363 23.20 7.06 6.90
C VAL A 363 23.40 6.29 5.62
N LEU A 364 22.93 6.84 4.51
CA LEU A 364 22.95 6.18 3.21
C LEU A 364 23.39 7.17 2.14
N LYS A 365 24.29 6.74 1.26
CA LYS A 365 24.66 7.49 0.05
C LYS A 365 24.23 6.72 -1.18
N VAL A 366 23.46 7.36 -2.06
CA VAL A 366 22.94 6.78 -3.29
C VAL A 366 23.14 7.76 -4.43
N LEU A 367 24.10 7.46 -5.31
CA LEU A 367 24.55 8.38 -6.35
C LEU A 367 24.94 9.74 -5.74
N ASP A 368 24.29 10.81 -6.19
CA ASP A 368 24.49 12.18 -5.73
C ASP A 368 23.72 12.48 -4.43
N TYR A 369 22.86 11.59 -3.96
CA TYR A 369 22.03 11.84 -2.78
C TYR A 369 22.67 11.25 -1.52
N SER A 370 22.61 12.01 -0.43
CA SER A 370 22.95 11.57 0.92
C SER A 370 21.71 11.68 1.81
N PHE A 371 21.40 10.60 2.54
CA PHE A 371 20.25 10.50 3.42
C PHE A 371 20.70 10.21 4.85
N ILE A 372 20.04 10.84 5.82
CA ILE A 372 20.12 10.50 7.24
C ILE A 372 18.72 10.12 7.70
N PHE A 373 18.59 8.95 8.32
CA PHE A 373 17.37 8.49 8.98
C PHE A 373 17.67 8.31 10.47
N ALA A 374 16.79 8.80 11.35
CA ALA A 374 17.01 8.74 12.80
C ALA A 374 15.70 8.47 13.54
N ALA A 375 15.69 7.56 14.51
CA ALA A 375 14.59 7.38 15.45
C ALA A 375 14.91 8.07 16.78
N VAL A 376 14.05 9.01 17.17
CA VAL A 376 14.20 9.84 18.37
C VAL A 376 12.88 9.92 19.11
N GLY A 377 12.83 9.44 20.35
CA GLY A 377 11.63 9.53 21.20
C GLY A 377 10.40 8.85 20.60
N GLY A 378 10.58 7.71 19.91
CA GLY A 378 9.49 6.98 19.24
C GLY A 378 9.02 7.61 17.91
N LYS A 379 9.76 8.57 17.38
CA LYS A 379 9.50 9.23 16.10
C LYS A 379 10.64 8.99 15.13
N VAL A 380 10.35 8.85 13.85
CA VAL A 380 11.35 8.66 12.80
C VAL A 380 11.49 9.94 11.99
N TYR A 381 12.71 10.43 11.89
CA TYR A 381 13.10 11.62 11.14
C TYR A 381 13.96 11.23 9.94
N ALA A 382 13.87 12.01 8.86
CA ALA A 382 14.78 11.90 7.74
C ALA A 382 15.20 13.27 7.23
N ALA A 383 16.42 13.33 6.71
CA ALA A 383 16.96 14.49 6.01
C ALA A 383 17.69 13.99 4.75
N ALA A 384 17.63 14.76 3.68
CA ALA A 384 18.30 14.44 2.43
C ALA A 384 19.03 15.65 1.86
N ASN A 385 20.16 15.38 1.22
CA ASN A 385 20.96 16.39 0.57
C ASN A 385 21.48 15.86 -0.78
N ARG A 386 21.44 16.70 -1.82
CA ARG A 386 21.96 16.38 -3.16
C ARG A 386 23.42 16.79 -3.34
N ASP A 387 23.88 17.76 -2.54
CA ASP A 387 25.27 18.21 -2.55
C ASP A 387 25.88 17.85 -1.21
N THR A 388 26.87 16.95 -1.20
CA THR A 388 27.59 16.53 0.03
C THR A 388 28.24 17.69 0.81
N TYR A 389 28.19 18.92 0.29
CA TYR A 389 28.80 20.12 0.85
C TYR A 389 27.81 21.17 1.40
N SER A 390 26.49 21.00 1.24
CA SER A 390 25.56 21.91 1.92
C SER A 390 25.57 21.63 3.43
N ALA A 391 25.79 22.67 4.23
CA ALA A 391 25.99 22.58 5.67
C ALA A 391 24.69 22.39 6.47
N SER A 392 23.52 22.61 5.88
CA SER A 392 22.23 22.54 6.59
C SER A 392 21.46 21.27 6.24
N TRP A 393 21.08 20.50 7.27
CA TRP A 393 20.23 19.32 7.13
C TRP A 393 18.84 19.62 7.69
N ASP A 394 17.84 19.69 6.82
CA ASP A 394 16.46 19.92 7.26
C ASP A 394 15.78 18.59 7.60
N PHE A 395 15.77 18.24 8.90
CA PHE A 395 15.14 17.02 9.38
C PHE A 395 13.61 17.13 9.37
N ARG A 396 12.97 16.17 8.69
CA ARG A 396 11.53 16.01 8.61
C ARG A 396 11.08 14.81 9.43
N LEU A 397 10.02 14.95 10.22
CA LEU A 397 9.33 13.82 10.85
C LEU A 397 8.63 13.01 9.77
N ILE A 398 9.09 11.79 9.50
CA ILE A 398 8.56 10.92 8.44
C ILE A 398 7.64 9.80 8.93
N GLY A 399 7.67 9.48 10.23
CA GLY A 399 6.92 8.36 10.79
C GLY A 399 7.05 8.22 12.30
N LEU A 400 6.49 7.14 12.83
CA LEU A 400 6.68 6.69 14.21
C LEU A 400 7.61 5.46 14.22
N GLY A 401 8.28 5.22 15.35
CA GLY A 401 9.10 4.04 15.54
C GLY A 401 10.37 4.26 16.36
N THR A 402 11.03 3.16 16.71
CA THR A 402 12.19 3.12 17.61
C THR A 402 13.46 2.57 16.93
N HIS A 403 13.33 1.61 16.03
CA HIS A 403 14.45 1.03 15.29
C HIS A 403 14.31 1.35 13.81
N VAL A 404 15.35 1.96 13.23
CA VAL A 404 15.40 2.29 11.80
C VAL A 404 16.60 1.60 11.17
N HIS A 405 16.38 1.05 9.98
CA HIS A 405 17.44 0.50 9.15
C HIS A 405 17.23 0.95 7.70
N ALA A 406 18.24 1.55 7.10
CA ALA A 406 18.20 1.93 5.69
C ALA A 406 19.18 1.09 4.85
N SER A 407 18.80 0.81 3.60
CA SER A 407 19.63 0.10 2.62
C SER A 407 19.36 0.65 1.22
N SER A 408 20.26 0.42 0.28
CA SER A 408 20.06 0.76 -1.12
C SER A 408 20.47 -0.36 -2.07
N LEU A 409 19.86 -0.35 -3.25
CA LEU A 409 20.29 -1.10 -4.42
C LEU A 409 20.11 -0.21 -5.64
N ASN A 410 21.20 0.08 -6.34
CA ASN A 410 21.22 1.08 -7.42
C ASN A 410 20.66 2.42 -6.94
N THR A 411 19.62 2.94 -7.58
CA THR A 411 18.90 4.15 -7.18
C THR A 411 17.81 3.92 -6.13
N THR A 412 17.49 2.67 -5.81
CA THR A 412 16.39 2.35 -4.89
C THR A 412 16.87 2.42 -3.45
N VAL A 413 16.12 3.13 -2.61
CA VAL A 413 16.32 3.28 -1.17
C VAL A 413 15.19 2.58 -0.43
N LEU A 414 15.57 1.68 0.47
CA LEU A 414 14.72 1.00 1.42
C LEU A 414 14.95 1.59 2.82
N LEU A 415 13.86 1.88 3.52
CA LEU A 415 13.83 2.12 4.94
C LEU A 415 12.93 1.07 5.58
N VAL A 416 13.42 0.42 6.64
CA VAL A 416 12.64 -0.49 7.48
C VAL A 416 12.58 0.09 8.89
N THR A 417 11.39 0.06 9.50
CA THR A 417 11.17 0.62 10.84
C THR A 417 10.42 -0.36 11.74
N GLU A 418 10.69 -0.30 13.05
CA GLU A 418 9.88 -0.94 14.08
C GLU A 418 9.02 0.09 14.81
N GLY A 419 7.75 -0.24 15.04
CA GLY A 419 6.86 0.48 15.95
C GLY A 419 6.08 1.61 15.28
N ASN A 420 5.88 1.56 13.97
CA ASN A 420 5.08 2.57 13.27
C ASN A 420 3.58 2.30 13.42
N HIS A 421 2.77 3.07 12.70
CA HIS A 421 1.33 2.91 12.66
C HIS A 421 0.89 1.78 11.72
N CYS A 422 -0.14 1.04 12.14
CA CYS A 422 -0.71 -0.07 11.39
C CYS A 422 -1.76 0.38 10.37
N TYR A 423 -1.36 0.80 9.17
CA TYR A 423 -2.32 1.34 8.20
C TYR A 423 -3.33 0.31 7.70
N ASN A 424 -2.89 -0.94 7.55
CA ASN A 424 -3.67 -2.02 6.95
C ASN A 424 -4.05 -3.05 8.01
N SER A 425 -4.94 -2.65 8.91
CA SER A 425 -5.60 -3.53 9.88
C SER A 425 -7.08 -3.65 9.54
N HIS A 426 -7.73 -4.70 10.03
CA HIS A 426 -9.19 -4.85 9.88
C HIS A 426 -9.92 -3.60 10.40
N GLU A 427 -9.65 -3.20 11.65
CA GLU A 427 -10.26 -2.03 12.27
C GLU A 427 -10.11 -0.75 11.42
N ASN A 428 -8.92 -0.48 10.89
CA ASN A 428 -8.66 0.73 10.11
C ASN A 428 -9.29 0.71 8.72
N ASN A 429 -9.44 -0.46 8.10
CA ASN A 429 -10.06 -0.59 6.79
C ASN A 429 -11.60 -0.54 6.86
N ILE A 430 -12.21 -1.03 7.96
CA ILE A 430 -13.67 -1.12 8.06
C ILE A 430 -14.35 0.09 8.73
N ARG A 431 -13.61 0.89 9.51
CA ARG A 431 -14.18 2.02 10.24
C ARG A 431 -14.79 3.06 9.30
N ALA A 432 -15.84 3.72 9.77
CA ALA A 432 -16.47 4.81 9.03
C ALA A 432 -15.57 6.07 8.97
N GLY A 433 -14.73 6.30 9.99
CA GLY A 433 -13.79 7.42 10.00
C GLY A 433 -12.89 7.45 11.24
N PRO A 434 -11.76 8.17 11.18
CA PRO A 434 -11.16 8.78 9.99
C PRO A 434 -10.75 7.71 8.95
N LEU A 435 -10.81 8.03 7.67
CA LEU A 435 -10.37 7.09 6.62
C LEU A 435 -8.86 6.88 6.63
N VAL A 436 -8.37 5.78 6.04
CA VAL A 436 -6.94 5.41 6.01
C VAL A 436 -6.06 6.56 5.49
N CYS A 437 -6.52 7.28 4.47
CA CYS A 437 -5.78 8.39 3.87
C CYS A 437 -6.25 9.78 4.35
N SER A 438 -7.07 9.87 5.40
CA SER A 438 -7.53 11.16 5.92
C SER A 438 -6.39 11.95 6.59
N PRO A 439 -6.30 13.28 6.39
CA PRO A 439 -5.33 14.13 7.10
C PRO A 439 -5.41 14.02 8.63
N GLN A 440 -6.61 13.85 9.17
CA GLN A 440 -6.86 13.75 10.62
C GLN A 440 -6.27 12.47 11.22
N GLU A 441 -6.11 11.43 10.41
CA GLU A 441 -5.42 10.23 10.85
C GLU A 441 -3.98 10.56 11.27
N HIS A 442 -3.29 11.44 10.53
CA HIS A 442 -1.90 11.79 10.80
C HIS A 442 -1.66 12.34 12.21
N THR A 443 -2.66 12.97 12.83
CA THR A 443 -2.53 13.56 14.18
C THR A 443 -2.95 12.61 15.30
N LYS A 444 -3.69 11.54 15.00
CA LYS A 444 -4.17 10.54 15.96
C LYS A 444 -3.38 9.24 15.94
N ARG A 445 -2.28 9.17 15.17
CA ARG A 445 -1.49 7.94 15.04
C ARG A 445 -0.93 7.50 16.38
N HIS A 446 -1.36 6.33 16.79
CA HIS A 446 -0.71 5.58 17.85
C HIS A 446 0.38 4.72 17.23
N ALA A 447 1.56 4.74 17.85
CA ALA A 447 2.59 3.75 17.56
C ALA A 447 2.00 2.37 17.84
N CYS A 448 2.15 1.43 16.90
CA CYS A 448 1.80 0.04 17.09
C CYS A 448 3.10 -0.70 17.44
N PRO A 449 3.36 -1.00 18.73
CA PRO A 449 4.61 -1.64 19.11
C PRO A 449 4.82 -2.92 18.31
N PHE A 450 6.06 -3.16 17.90
CA PHE A 450 6.47 -4.32 17.12
C PHE A 450 5.94 -4.40 15.69
N ALA A 451 5.10 -3.47 15.21
CA ALA A 451 4.78 -3.40 13.78
C ALA A 451 6.07 -3.16 12.98
N LEU A 452 6.31 -3.97 11.94
CA LEU A 452 7.45 -3.81 11.06
C LEU A 452 7.00 -3.25 9.73
N ASP A 453 7.53 -2.08 9.39
CA ASP A 453 7.13 -1.33 8.20
C ASP A 453 8.29 -1.16 7.25
N TYR A 454 7.95 -1.08 5.96
CA TYR A 454 8.89 -0.77 4.89
C TYR A 454 8.46 0.53 4.21
N SER A 455 9.44 1.29 3.74
CA SER A 455 9.27 2.42 2.84
C SER A 455 10.30 2.30 1.74
N VAL A 456 9.85 2.25 0.49
CA VAL A 456 10.74 2.00 -0.66
C VAL A 456 10.40 2.93 -1.81
N ALA A 457 11.45 3.54 -2.36
CA ALA A 457 11.39 4.46 -3.49
C ALA A 457 12.77 4.65 -4.12
N THR A 458 12.83 5.30 -5.28
CA THR A 458 14.10 5.82 -5.81
C THR A 458 14.63 6.94 -4.91
N ALA A 459 15.94 7.17 -4.95
CA ALA A 459 16.60 8.26 -4.24
C ALA A 459 16.04 9.62 -4.67
N GLU A 460 15.72 9.80 -5.96
CA GLU A 460 15.06 11.02 -6.45
C GLU A 460 13.67 11.20 -5.83
N ASN A 461 12.83 10.17 -5.82
CA ASN A 461 11.50 10.25 -5.19
C ASN A 461 11.57 10.53 -3.69
N TRP A 462 12.54 9.93 -2.98
CA TRP A 462 12.80 10.25 -1.57
C TRP A 462 13.20 11.71 -1.40
N PHE A 463 14.14 12.20 -2.21
CA PHE A 463 14.59 13.59 -2.15
C PHE A 463 13.43 14.56 -2.43
N LEU A 464 12.71 14.38 -3.53
CA LEU A 464 11.57 15.22 -3.90
C LEU A 464 10.48 15.23 -2.83
N TRP A 465 10.19 14.08 -2.23
CA TRP A 465 9.22 13.98 -1.16
C TRP A 465 9.69 14.73 0.11
N LEU A 466 10.98 14.62 0.48
CA LEU A 466 11.56 15.32 1.63
C LEU A 466 11.65 16.85 1.45
N GLN A 467 11.73 17.33 0.20
CA GLN A 467 11.62 18.76 -0.12
C GLN A 467 10.18 19.29 -0.04
N GLY A 468 9.19 18.39 0.02
CA GLY A 468 7.79 18.76 0.12
C GLY A 468 7.37 19.30 1.50
N THR A 469 6.12 19.74 1.59
CA THR A 469 5.51 20.26 2.83
C THR A 469 4.88 19.17 3.70
N ARG A 470 4.84 17.92 3.23
CA ARG A 470 4.22 16.80 3.94
C ARG A 470 5.24 16.18 4.89
N SER A 471 4.82 15.94 6.14
CA SER A 471 5.70 15.32 7.14
C SER A 471 5.61 13.80 7.10
N VAL A 472 4.43 13.17 7.24
CA VAL A 472 4.38 11.73 7.52
C VAL A 472 4.11 10.86 6.29
N ILE A 473 4.91 9.80 6.11
CA ILE A 473 4.72 8.77 5.07
C ILE A 473 3.55 7.86 5.47
N THR A 474 2.69 7.51 4.50
CA THR A 474 1.55 6.61 4.68
C THR A 474 1.44 5.64 3.51
N SER A 475 0.57 4.63 3.65
CA SER A 475 0.19 3.73 2.56
C SER A 475 -0.39 4.47 1.34
N CYS A 476 -0.83 5.72 1.51
CA CYS A 476 -1.42 6.55 0.47
C CYS A 476 -0.40 7.43 -0.27
N ASN A 477 0.90 7.24 0.00
CA ASN A 477 1.94 8.03 -0.63
C ASN A 477 2.12 7.64 -2.11
N SER A 478 2.08 8.65 -2.98
CA SER A 478 2.19 8.48 -4.43
C SER A 478 3.62 8.24 -4.93
N HIS A 479 4.64 8.61 -4.15
CA HIS A 479 6.07 8.56 -4.50
C HIS A 479 6.81 7.43 -3.77
N ILE A 480 6.46 7.19 -2.50
CA ILE A 480 7.11 6.19 -1.65
C ILE A 480 6.11 5.07 -1.38
N LEU A 481 6.44 3.85 -1.78
CA LEU A 481 5.63 2.69 -1.40
C LEU A 481 5.89 2.40 0.06
N HIS A 482 4.83 2.45 0.86
CA HIS A 482 4.90 2.28 2.31
C HIS A 482 3.83 1.30 2.80
N GLY A 483 4.18 0.44 3.74
CA GLY A 483 3.24 -0.48 4.36
C GLY A 483 3.87 -1.30 5.48
N THR A 484 3.06 -2.11 6.14
CA THR A 484 3.47 -3.05 7.18
C THR A 484 3.65 -4.43 6.55
N PHE A 485 4.73 -5.14 6.85
CA PHE A 485 5.00 -6.48 6.27
C PHE A 485 5.04 -7.61 7.31
N SER A 486 5.18 -7.30 8.60
CA SER A 486 5.21 -8.31 9.68
C SER A 486 5.10 -7.64 11.06
N GLY A 487 5.25 -8.44 12.12
CA GLY A 487 5.58 -7.96 13.46
C GLY A 487 6.85 -8.59 14.02
N GLY A 488 7.60 -7.84 14.84
CA GLY A 488 8.88 -8.26 15.41
C GLY A 488 9.68 -7.09 15.99
N GLN A 489 10.98 -7.31 16.21
CA GLN A 489 11.87 -6.29 16.79
C GLN A 489 13.19 -6.17 16.04
N LYS A 490 13.83 -5.00 16.16
CA LYS A 490 15.18 -4.70 15.67
C LYS A 490 15.42 -5.15 14.21
N PRO A 491 14.61 -4.66 13.25
CA PRO A 491 14.71 -5.10 11.87
C PRO A 491 16.01 -4.63 11.21
N SER A 492 16.55 -5.45 10.33
CA SER A 492 17.61 -5.11 9.37
C SER A 492 17.22 -5.61 7.99
N GLY A 493 17.08 -4.68 7.04
CA GLY A 493 16.56 -4.94 5.71
C GLY A 493 17.61 -4.74 4.62
N ALA A 494 17.58 -5.58 3.59
CA ALA A 494 18.40 -5.44 2.39
C ALA A 494 17.54 -5.57 1.12
N LEU A 495 17.96 -4.89 0.06
CA LEU A 495 17.42 -5.02 -1.28
C LEU A 495 18.28 -5.99 -2.09
N PHE A 496 17.65 -6.81 -2.94
CA PHE A 496 18.36 -7.71 -3.86
C PHE A 496 17.66 -7.77 -5.23
N PRO A 497 18.41 -7.92 -6.34
CA PRO A 497 17.80 -8.04 -7.65
C PRO A 497 17.06 -9.37 -7.78
N LEU A 498 15.86 -9.36 -8.36
CA LEU A 498 15.13 -10.58 -8.72
C LEU A 498 15.40 -10.91 -10.19
N HIS A 499 16.30 -11.86 -10.44
CA HIS A 499 16.53 -12.39 -11.79
C HIS A 499 15.49 -13.46 -12.13
N ARG A 500 14.84 -13.34 -13.29
CA ARG A 500 14.05 -14.46 -13.84
C ARG A 500 15.01 -15.50 -14.41
N SER A 501 15.15 -16.64 -13.74
CA SER A 501 15.93 -17.76 -14.30
C SER A 501 15.25 -18.23 -15.60
N GLY A 502 15.96 -18.15 -16.73
CA GLY A 502 15.51 -18.79 -17.98
C GLY A 502 15.41 -17.88 -19.21
N ASP A 503 15.41 -16.56 -19.05
CA ASP A 503 15.38 -15.63 -20.19
C ASP A 503 16.58 -14.69 -20.18
N GLU A 504 17.76 -15.20 -20.58
CA GLU A 504 18.98 -14.40 -20.76
C GLU A 504 18.81 -13.22 -21.74
N LYS A 505 17.74 -13.19 -22.54
CA LYS A 505 17.52 -12.19 -23.60
C LYS A 505 16.35 -11.25 -23.40
N GLN A 506 15.45 -11.52 -22.47
CA GLN A 506 14.56 -10.48 -21.98
C GLN A 506 15.24 -9.90 -20.75
N GLN A 507 15.71 -8.66 -20.86
CA GLN A 507 15.98 -7.82 -19.69
C GLN A 507 14.71 -7.86 -18.84
N SER A 508 14.64 -8.82 -17.93
CA SER A 508 13.44 -9.10 -17.17
C SER A 508 13.22 -7.87 -16.35
N GLU A 509 12.14 -7.14 -16.69
CA GLU A 509 11.85 -5.84 -16.13
C GLU A 509 12.10 -5.82 -14.64
N ASP A 510 12.86 -4.81 -14.24
CA ASP A 510 13.46 -4.63 -12.94
C ASP A 510 12.45 -5.00 -11.84
N LYS A 511 12.72 -6.07 -11.10
CA LYS A 511 12.03 -6.39 -9.85
C LYS A 511 13.07 -6.43 -8.75
N VAL A 512 12.70 -5.89 -7.60
CA VAL A 512 13.57 -5.90 -6.43
C VAL A 512 12.91 -6.72 -5.34
N GLY A 513 13.67 -7.62 -4.75
CA GLY A 513 13.29 -8.34 -3.56
C GLY A 513 13.73 -7.54 -2.34
N ILE A 514 12.90 -7.56 -1.30
CA ILE A 514 13.25 -7.10 0.04
C ILE A 514 13.43 -8.34 0.91
N MET A 515 14.51 -8.37 1.67
CA MET A 515 14.73 -9.35 2.75
C MET A 515 14.96 -8.59 4.05
N VAL A 516 14.24 -8.96 5.10
CA VAL A 516 14.36 -8.37 6.43
C VAL A 516 14.63 -9.45 7.45
N ALA A 517 15.74 -9.33 8.18
CA ALA A 517 16.03 -10.09 9.38
C ALA A 517 15.53 -9.31 10.60
N HIS A 518 14.80 -9.96 11.50
CA HIS A 518 14.32 -9.34 12.73
C HIS A 518 14.20 -10.36 13.88
N GLU A 519 14.11 -9.89 15.11
CA GLU A 519 13.74 -10.72 16.25
C GLU A 519 12.24 -11.05 16.19
N PRO A 520 11.81 -12.24 16.67
CA PRO A 520 10.42 -12.68 16.59
C PRO A 520 9.47 -11.77 17.35
N PHE A 521 8.19 -11.84 16.99
CA PHE A 521 7.13 -11.16 17.72
C PHE A 521 6.96 -11.79 19.12
N PRO A 522 6.91 -10.99 20.21
CA PRO A 522 6.82 -11.54 21.55
C PRO A 522 5.52 -12.33 21.78
N GLU A 523 5.60 -13.47 22.48
CA GLU A 523 4.45 -14.37 22.71
C GLU A 523 3.27 -13.71 23.44
N ASN A 524 3.55 -12.72 24.30
CA ASN A 524 2.53 -12.01 25.09
C ASN A 524 2.19 -10.62 24.52
N ALA A 525 2.72 -10.27 23.34
CA ALA A 525 2.39 -9.00 22.71
C ALA A 525 1.04 -9.12 21.98
N GLN A 526 0.28 -8.04 21.99
CA GLN A 526 -0.91 -7.89 21.16
C GLN A 526 -0.52 -7.18 19.86
N SER A 527 -0.99 -7.67 18.74
CA SER A 527 -0.82 -7.01 17.44
C SER A 527 -2.13 -6.41 16.98
N GLN A 528 -2.05 -5.20 16.41
CA GLN A 528 -3.16 -4.62 15.64
C GLN A 528 -2.97 -4.87 14.13
N CYS A 529 -1.87 -5.51 13.72
CA CYS A 529 -1.42 -5.67 12.33
C CYS A 529 -1.44 -7.12 11.84
N GLY A 530 -2.44 -7.89 12.25
CA GLY A 530 -2.39 -9.35 12.10
C GLY A 530 -1.35 -9.98 13.03
N MET A 531 -1.41 -11.30 13.19
CA MET A 531 -0.60 -12.04 14.14
C MET A 531 0.51 -12.81 13.44
N PRO A 532 1.77 -12.31 13.41
CA PRO A 532 2.90 -13.06 12.88
C PRO A 532 3.21 -14.28 13.76
N LEU A 533 4.11 -15.16 13.31
CA LEU A 533 4.63 -16.22 14.17
C LEU A 533 5.31 -15.62 15.42
N THR A 534 4.87 -16.08 16.59
CA THR A 534 5.44 -15.69 17.88
C THR A 534 6.66 -16.54 18.22
N GLY A 535 7.52 -16.02 19.10
CA GLY A 535 8.55 -16.83 19.74
C GLY A 535 9.42 -16.03 20.71
N GLU A 536 10.01 -16.72 21.70
CA GLU A 536 10.88 -16.06 22.67
C GLU A 536 12.27 -15.70 22.13
N LYS A 537 12.80 -16.48 21.16
CA LYS A 537 14.19 -16.38 20.68
C LYS A 537 14.30 -16.79 19.22
N GLY A 538 15.21 -16.15 18.49
CA GLY A 538 15.58 -16.52 17.13
C GLY A 538 15.78 -15.31 16.24
N ILE A 539 15.99 -15.59 14.95
CA ILE A 539 15.93 -14.60 13.88
C ILE A 539 14.81 -15.06 12.95
N VAL A 540 13.91 -14.15 12.62
CA VAL A 540 12.90 -14.34 11.58
C VAL A 540 13.44 -13.67 10.32
N LEU A 541 13.33 -14.37 9.19
CA LEU A 541 13.64 -13.83 7.88
C LEU A 541 12.33 -13.66 7.13
N ALA A 542 11.93 -12.41 6.92
CA ALA A 542 10.83 -12.05 6.04
C ALA A 542 11.40 -11.69 4.66
N SER A 543 10.73 -12.11 3.59
CA SER A 543 11.10 -11.70 2.24
C SER A 543 9.88 -11.57 1.36
N PHE A 544 9.83 -10.51 0.57
CA PHE A 544 8.75 -10.24 -0.36
C PHE A 544 9.29 -9.48 -1.57
N ALA A 545 8.57 -9.57 -2.68
CA ALA A 545 8.91 -8.84 -3.88
C ALA A 545 8.16 -7.52 -3.92
N ILE A 546 8.78 -6.49 -4.47
CA ILE A 546 8.12 -5.24 -4.80
C ILE A 546 8.24 -4.98 -6.30
N PRO A 547 7.25 -4.30 -6.92
CA PRO A 547 7.47 -3.73 -8.24
C PRO A 547 8.68 -2.79 -8.20
N VAL A 548 9.39 -2.59 -9.31
CA VAL A 548 10.34 -1.49 -9.33
C VAL A 548 9.62 -0.18 -9.27
N VAL A 549 10.10 0.65 -8.36
CA VAL A 549 9.74 2.06 -8.29
C VAL A 549 10.48 2.73 -9.43
N ARG A 550 9.86 2.81 -10.62
CA ARG A 550 10.36 3.67 -11.68
C ARG A 550 10.12 5.12 -11.27
N ASP A 551 11.04 6.01 -11.60
CA ASP A 551 10.79 7.44 -11.45
C ASP A 551 9.66 7.83 -12.39
N ARG A 552 8.57 8.40 -11.84
CA ARG A 552 7.49 8.98 -12.67
C ARG A 552 8.04 10.01 -13.66
N PHE A 553 9.18 10.62 -13.34
CA PHE A 553 9.85 11.60 -14.19
C PHE A 553 10.77 10.97 -15.25
N SER A 554 11.07 9.68 -15.13
CA SER A 554 11.89 8.94 -16.11
C SER A 554 11.07 8.38 -17.27
N GLU A 555 9.75 8.21 -17.09
CA GLU A 555 8.84 8.24 -18.22
C GLU A 555 8.95 9.64 -18.78
N THR A 556 9.88 9.80 -19.73
CA THR A 556 9.88 10.93 -20.64
C THR A 556 8.44 10.98 -21.08
N VAL A 557 7.71 12.03 -20.70
CA VAL A 557 6.43 12.32 -21.28
C VAL A 557 6.77 12.47 -22.75
N GLN A 558 6.68 11.37 -23.49
CA GLN A 558 6.45 11.39 -24.90
C GLN A 558 5.06 11.99 -24.95
N HIS A 559 5.01 13.32 -24.82
CA HIS A 559 4.25 14.08 -25.77
C HIS A 559 4.74 13.51 -27.10
N GLU A 560 3.99 12.52 -27.59
CA GLU A 560 3.71 12.46 -29.00
C GLU A 560 3.27 13.87 -29.34
N THR A 561 4.23 14.72 -29.66
CA THR A 561 4.12 15.66 -30.74
C THR A 561 3.92 14.79 -31.99
N ARG A 562 2.75 14.12 -32.06
CA ARG A 562 1.94 14.18 -33.27
C ARG A 562 1.66 15.66 -33.47
N VAL A 563 2.69 16.36 -33.98
CA VAL A 563 2.47 17.37 -34.97
C VAL A 563 1.75 16.61 -36.07
N ALA A 564 0.41 16.58 -35.98
CA ALA A 564 -0.39 16.56 -37.17
C ALA A 564 0.12 17.76 -37.97
N MET A 565 1.02 17.50 -38.92
CA MET A 565 1.12 18.33 -40.11
C MET A 565 -0.20 18.13 -40.86
N GLU A 566 -1.30 18.61 -40.28
CA GLU A 566 -2.36 19.17 -41.08
C GLU A 566 -1.89 20.58 -41.41
N GLU A 567 -1.81 20.87 -42.70
CA GLU A 567 -1.54 22.18 -43.27
C GLU A 567 -2.67 23.16 -42.88
N SER A 568 -2.74 23.58 -41.61
CA SER A 568 -3.49 24.77 -41.23
C SER A 568 -2.59 25.98 -41.49
N SER A 569 -3.05 26.86 -42.36
CA SER A 569 -2.31 27.99 -42.92
C SER A 569 -1.63 28.86 -41.87
N PHE A 570 -0.43 29.32 -42.23
CA PHE A 570 0.42 30.24 -41.45
C PHE A 570 -0.27 31.61 -41.16
N ASP A 571 -1.46 31.86 -41.71
CA ASP A 571 -2.17 33.13 -41.61
C ASP A 571 -2.95 33.30 -40.29
N ASP A 572 -3.42 32.23 -39.66
CA ASP A 572 -4.21 32.34 -38.42
C ASP A 572 -3.34 32.69 -37.19
N PHE A 573 -2.06 32.33 -37.20
CA PHE A 573 -1.15 32.62 -36.09
C PHE A 573 -0.70 34.09 -36.05
N MET A 574 -0.73 34.79 -37.19
CA MET A 574 -0.47 36.24 -37.26
C MET A 574 -1.66 37.06 -36.74
N GLY A 575 -2.90 36.61 -36.98
CA GLY A 575 -4.10 37.29 -36.50
C GLY A 575 -4.18 37.39 -34.98
N ILE A 576 -3.84 36.31 -34.27
CA ILE A 576 -3.88 36.28 -32.79
C ILE A 576 -2.83 37.21 -32.18
N LYS A 577 -1.62 37.27 -32.74
CA LYS A 577 -0.56 38.16 -32.25
C LYS A 577 -0.89 39.64 -32.45
N VAL A 578 -1.52 40.00 -33.57
CA VAL A 578 -1.95 41.38 -33.86
C VAL A 578 -3.07 41.80 -32.90
N LEU A 579 -4.06 40.94 -32.66
CA LEU A 579 -5.14 41.22 -31.72
C LEU A 579 -4.64 41.39 -30.28
N PHE A 580 -3.67 40.56 -29.86
CA PHE A 580 -3.06 40.68 -28.54
C PHE A 580 -2.25 41.98 -28.38
N ALA A 581 -1.48 42.35 -29.41
CA ALA A 581 -0.73 43.60 -29.42
C ALA A 581 -1.64 44.85 -29.40
N LEU A 582 -2.75 44.81 -30.14
CA LEU A 582 -3.75 45.89 -30.13
C LEU A 582 -4.48 45.99 -28.79
N GLY A 583 -4.78 44.86 -28.13
CA GLY A 583 -5.35 44.83 -26.79
C GLY A 583 -4.43 45.47 -25.74
N LEU A 584 -3.14 45.13 -25.76
CA LEU A 584 -2.14 45.72 -24.87
C LEU A 584 -1.95 47.23 -25.13
N LEU A 585 -1.96 47.65 -26.41
CA LEU A 585 -1.88 49.06 -26.79
C LEU A 585 -3.12 49.84 -26.28
N GLY A 586 -4.31 49.26 -26.40
CA GLY A 586 -5.56 49.82 -25.87
C GLY A 586 -5.52 50.01 -24.36
N CYS A 587 -5.10 48.98 -23.61
CA CYS A 587 -4.93 49.06 -22.16
C CYS A 587 -3.92 50.16 -21.77
N TRP A 588 -2.80 50.24 -22.47
CA TRP A 588 -1.78 51.26 -22.22
C TRP A 588 -2.29 52.68 -22.49
N LEU A 589 -3.06 52.90 -23.57
CA LEU A 589 -3.65 54.20 -23.88
C LEU A 589 -4.69 54.63 -22.84
N VAL A 590 -5.50 53.71 -22.32
CA VAL A 590 -6.48 54.00 -21.24
C VAL A 590 -5.77 54.37 -19.94
N LEU A 591 -4.72 53.65 -19.56
CA LEU A 591 -3.93 53.96 -18.37
C LEU A 591 -3.21 55.32 -18.52
N ARG A 592 -2.69 55.62 -19.71
CA ARG A 592 -2.04 56.91 -20.01
C ARG A 592 -3.04 58.07 -20.02
N TRP A 593 -4.27 57.83 -20.48
CA TRP A 593 -5.34 58.83 -20.45
C TRP A 593 -5.78 59.14 -19.01
N ARG A 594 -5.95 58.11 -18.17
CA ARG A 594 -6.26 58.29 -16.74
C ARG A 594 -5.18 59.07 -16.01
N ARG A 595 -3.90 58.79 -16.29
CA ARG A 595 -2.76 59.47 -15.65
C ARG A 595 -2.66 60.97 -16.00
N LYS A 596 -3.31 61.42 -17.08
CA LYS A 596 -3.32 62.84 -17.51
C LYS A 596 -4.43 63.69 -16.87
N ARG A 597 -5.40 63.09 -16.19
CA ARG A 597 -6.47 63.82 -15.45
C ARG A 597 -6.23 63.90 -13.95
N THR A 598 -5.26 63.14 -13.47
CA THR A 598 -4.67 63.13 -12.13
C THR A 598 -3.87 64.37 -11.70
N GLU A 599 -4.41 65.30 -10.90
CA GLU A 599 -3.68 66.28 -10.04
C GLU A 599 -3.29 67.66 -10.63
N PRO A 600 -3.09 68.74 -9.81
CA PRO A 600 -3.11 68.81 -8.33
C PRO A 600 -3.92 69.99 -7.73
N TYR A 601 -4.28 69.92 -6.44
CA TYR A 601 -4.19 71.08 -5.53
C TYR A 601 -3.85 70.62 -4.11
N TRP A 602 -2.81 71.26 -3.57
CA TRP A 602 -2.25 71.23 -2.22
C TRP A 602 -3.24 71.81 -1.17
N TYR A 603 -3.10 71.74 0.17
CA TYR A 603 -1.99 72.16 1.04
C TYR A 603 -2.28 71.76 2.52
N GLU A 604 -1.19 71.45 3.26
CA GLU A 604 -0.89 71.61 4.71
C GLU A 604 -1.85 71.30 5.88
N GLY A 605 -1.25 70.79 6.96
CA GLY A 605 -1.70 71.07 8.33
C GLY A 605 -1.21 70.10 9.40
N CYS A 606 -0.26 70.54 10.22
CA CYS A 606 0.29 69.84 11.39
C CYS A 606 -0.70 69.59 12.54
N SER A 607 -0.31 68.63 13.41
CA SER A 607 -0.35 68.67 14.89
C SER A 607 -1.28 67.69 15.62
N GLN A 608 -0.64 66.92 16.50
CA GLN A 608 -0.97 66.55 17.88
C GLN A 608 -2.29 65.83 18.27
N ASP A 609 -2.02 64.75 19.02
CA ASP A 609 -2.66 64.31 20.27
C ASP A 609 -3.84 63.32 20.30
N HIS A 610 -3.63 62.38 21.23
CA HIS A 610 -4.58 61.70 22.12
C HIS A 610 -5.29 60.39 21.73
N GLN A 611 -4.88 59.37 22.50
CA GLN A 611 -5.67 58.52 23.40
C GLN A 611 -6.01 57.09 22.99
N ALA A 612 -5.74 56.23 23.98
CA ALA A 612 -5.99 54.82 24.08
C ALA A 612 -7.48 54.51 24.26
N ALA A 613 -7.89 53.31 23.82
CA ALA A 613 -9.01 52.61 24.40
C ALA A 613 -8.78 51.09 24.33
N GLU A 614 -8.81 50.47 25.50
CA GLU A 614 -8.84 49.03 25.75
C GLU A 614 -10.13 48.39 25.21
N LEU A 615 -10.06 47.12 24.83
CA LEU A 615 -11.23 46.24 24.70
C LEU A 615 -11.04 44.98 25.54
N VAL A 616 -12.04 44.77 26.41
CA VAL A 616 -12.24 43.70 27.40
C VAL A 616 -12.86 42.46 26.72
N PRO A 617 -12.61 41.22 27.20
CA PRO A 617 -13.23 40.02 26.67
C PRO A 617 -14.57 39.67 27.35
N VAL A 618 -15.51 39.14 26.57
CA VAL A 618 -16.84 38.67 27.02
C VAL A 618 -16.78 37.17 27.29
N ALA A 619 -17.18 36.78 28.51
CA ALA A 619 -17.48 35.41 28.91
C ALA A 619 -18.98 35.14 28.75
N VAL A 620 -19.36 33.93 28.32
CA VAL A 620 -20.76 33.48 28.19
C VAL A 620 -20.97 32.28 29.11
N GLN A 621 -22.00 32.37 29.95
CA GLN A 621 -22.53 31.34 30.84
C GLN A 621 -23.50 30.40 30.11
N GLU A 622 -23.52 29.14 30.55
CA GLU A 622 -24.54 28.12 30.26
C GLU A 622 -25.87 28.37 31.00
N PRO A 623 -26.96 27.67 30.60
CA PRO A 623 -27.97 27.28 31.57
C PRO A 623 -28.43 25.80 31.50
N VAL A 624 -28.62 25.27 32.71
CA VAL A 624 -29.55 24.25 33.28
C VAL A 624 -30.23 23.25 32.35
#